data_AF-R9JWC7-F1
#
_entry.id   AF-R9JWC7-F1
#
_cell.length_a   1.000
_cell.length_b   1.000
_cell.length_c   1.000
_cell.angle_alpha   90.00
_cell.angle_beta   90.00
_cell.angle_gamma   90.00
#
_symmetry.space_group_name_H-M   'P 1'
#
loop_
_entity.id
_entity.type
_entity.pdbx_description
1 polymer ?
#
loop_
_entity_poly.entity_id
_entity_poly.type
_entity_poly.pdbx_seq_one_letter_code
_entity_poly.pdbx_strand_id
1 'polypeptide(L)'
;MDKKVNKNGATLVFSTHYSEILDEFKRNDGIYIVRNIGGIAAENLSGILKRNDIKKSEVYDSDFLKGTVPAYKSYIDLKKVLISMK
;
A
#
# COMPACT_ATOMS: atom_id res chain seq x y z
N MET A 1 0.94 28.07 -3.00
CA MET A 1 -0.29 27.65 -2.29
C MET A 1 -1.29 28.78 -2.44
N ASP A 2 -2.49 28.51 -2.97
CA ASP A 2 -3.49 29.55 -3.24
C ASP A 2 -4.03 30.13 -1.92
N LYS A 3 -4.07 31.46 -1.77
CA LYS A 3 -4.60 32.13 -0.57
C LYS A 3 -6.11 31.99 -0.42
N LYS A 4 -6.83 31.50 -1.43
CA LYS A 4 -8.27 31.20 -1.39
C LYS A 4 -8.55 29.78 -0.90
N VAL A 5 -7.62 28.84 -1.09
CA VAL A 5 -7.82 27.40 -0.83
C VAL A 5 -6.90 26.94 0.30
N ASN A 6 -7.43 26.13 1.22
CA ASN A 6 -6.68 25.63 2.38
C ASN A 6 -6.03 26.75 3.23
N LYS A 7 -6.78 27.81 3.52
CA LYS A 7 -6.31 29.02 4.23
C LYS A 7 -5.65 28.73 5.59
N ASN A 8 -6.10 27.66 6.25
CA ASN A 8 -5.67 27.28 7.59
C ASN A 8 -4.73 26.06 7.60
N GLY A 9 -4.26 25.61 6.43
CA GLY A 9 -3.28 24.51 6.36
C GLY A 9 -3.81 23.15 6.85
N ALA A 10 -5.09 22.85 6.61
CA ALA A 10 -5.66 21.53 6.84
C ALA A 10 -4.83 20.45 6.13
N THR A 11 -4.66 19.32 6.81
CA THR A 11 -3.92 18.15 6.33
C THR A 11 -4.89 17.00 6.14
N LEU A 12 -4.89 16.39 4.95
CA LEU A 12 -5.69 15.20 4.69
C LEU A 12 -4.88 13.95 5.05
N VAL A 13 -5.42 13.13 5.94
CA VAL A 13 -4.91 11.80 6.25
C VAL A 13 -5.99 10.80 5.87
N PHE A 14 -5.64 9.84 5.03
CA PHE A 14 -6.56 8.81 4.58
C PHE A 14 -5.82 7.47 4.43
N SER A 15 -6.59 6.38 4.42
CA SER A 15 -6.11 5.04 4.12
C SER A 15 -6.79 4.53 2.86
N THR A 16 -6.06 3.87 2.00
CA THR A 16 -6.59 3.20 0.80
C THR A 16 -5.94 1.84 0.65
N HIS A 17 -6.67 0.91 0.03
CA HIS A 17 -6.13 -0.38 -0.42
C HIS A 17 -5.86 -0.42 -1.93
N TYR A 18 -6.20 0.66 -2.65
CA TYR A 18 -5.91 0.83 -4.07
C TYR A 18 -4.45 1.27 -4.26
N SER A 19 -3.63 0.39 -4.83
CA SER A 19 -2.20 0.60 -5.01
C SER A 19 -1.90 1.63 -6.11
N GLU A 20 -2.79 1.79 -7.08
CA GLU A 20 -2.68 2.72 -8.21
C GLU A 20 -2.61 4.18 -7.76
N ILE A 21 -3.29 4.51 -6.66
CA ILE A 21 -3.27 5.85 -6.07
C ILE A 21 -1.86 6.23 -5.59
N LEU A 22 -1.02 5.25 -5.24
CA LEU A 22 0.35 5.51 -4.78
C LEU A 22 1.21 6.15 -5.87
N ASP A 23 0.96 5.82 -7.14
CA ASP A 23 1.74 6.31 -8.28
C ASP A 23 1.51 7.80 -8.55
N GLU A 24 0.36 8.35 -8.13
CA GLU A 24 0.05 9.79 -8.25
C GLU A 24 0.88 10.65 -7.29
N PHE A 25 1.39 10.06 -6.20
CA PHE A 25 2.20 10.77 -5.25
C PHE A 25 3.67 10.73 -5.66
N LYS A 26 4.32 11.88 -5.79
CA LYS A 26 5.79 11.94 -6.06
C LYS A 26 6.65 11.68 -4.83
N ARG A 27 6.13 12.02 -3.65
CA ARG A 27 6.86 11.97 -2.37
C ARG A 27 6.58 10.67 -1.63
N ASN A 28 7.61 10.04 -1.06
CA ASN A 28 7.48 8.77 -0.32
C ASN A 28 7.35 9.00 1.19
N ASP A 29 7.80 10.14 1.70
CA ASP A 29 7.82 10.46 3.13
C ASP A 29 6.43 10.67 3.74
N GLY A 30 5.42 10.95 2.90
CA GLY A 30 4.01 11.03 3.31
C GLY A 30 3.23 9.71 3.16
N ILE A 31 3.87 8.62 2.73
CA ILE A 31 3.19 7.34 2.48
C ILE A 31 3.60 6.33 3.55
N TYR A 32 2.62 5.71 4.18
CA TYR A 32 2.82 4.66 5.17
C TYR A 32 2.14 3.37 4.71
N ILE A 33 2.90 2.28 4.75
CA ILE A 33 2.40 0.94 4.44
C ILE A 33 2.06 0.25 5.75
N VAL A 34 0.78 -0.05 5.93
CA VAL A 34 0.27 -0.77 7.11
C VAL A 34 0.20 -2.25 6.80
N ARG A 35 0.84 -3.08 7.63
CA ARG A 35 0.91 -4.55 7.48
C ARG A 35 0.65 -5.24 8.81
N ASN A 36 0.18 -6.49 8.75
CA ASN A 36 0.05 -7.34 9.92
C ASN A 36 1.21 -8.35 9.96
N ILE A 37 2.25 -8.05 10.73
CA ILE A 37 3.45 -8.89 10.91
C ILE A 37 3.62 -9.16 12.40
N GLY A 38 2.85 -10.10 12.94
CA GLY A 38 2.78 -10.34 14.40
C GLY A 38 2.08 -9.21 15.17
N GLY A 39 1.31 -8.37 14.48
CA GLY A 39 0.69 -7.14 14.98
C GLY A 39 0.55 -6.11 13.86
N ILE A 40 -0.24 -5.05 14.09
CA ILE A 40 -0.41 -3.95 13.13
C ILE A 40 0.83 -3.04 13.21
N ALA A 41 1.60 -3.01 12.13
CA ALA A 41 2.77 -2.16 11.98
C ALA A 41 2.59 -1.19 10.81
N ALA A 42 3.02 0.06 10.97
CA ALA A 42 3.04 1.07 9.93
C ALA A 42 4.49 1.46 9.64
N GLU A 43 4.94 1.31 8.40
CA GLU A 43 6.29 1.68 7.99
C GLU A 43 6.25 2.74 6.89
N ASN A 44 7.15 3.71 6.97
CA ASN A 44 7.24 4.79 5.99
C ASN A 44 7.87 4.26 4.69
N LEU A 45 7.24 4.56 3.55
CA LEU A 45 7.68 4.08 2.24
C LEU A 45 9.07 4.61 1.88
N SER A 46 9.49 5.78 2.34
CA SER A 46 10.84 6.31 2.08
C SER A 46 11.96 5.43 2.66
N GLY A 47 11.69 4.72 3.76
CA GLY A 47 12.65 3.79 4.36
C GLY A 47 12.80 2.49 3.57
N ILE A 48 11.73 2.10 2.87
CA ILE A 48 11.64 0.83 2.13
C ILE A 48 12.07 1.02 0.67
N LEU A 49 11.55 2.05 0.02
CA LEU A 49 11.79 2.36 -1.38
C LEU A 49 12.81 3.49 -1.51
N LYS A 50 14.09 3.11 -1.68
CA LYS A 50 15.21 4.05 -1.91
C LYS A 50 15.30 4.55 -3.36
N ARG A 51 14.59 3.89 -4.28
CA ARG A 51 14.59 4.16 -5.73
C ARG A 51 13.24 4.74 -6.15
N ASN A 52 13.22 6.00 -6.58
CA ASN A 52 11.99 6.69 -6.98
C ASN A 52 11.56 6.42 -8.43
N ASP A 53 12.38 5.70 -9.21
CA ASP A 53 12.11 5.35 -10.61
C ASP A 53 11.24 4.10 -10.78
N ILE A 54 10.84 3.47 -9.68
CA ILE A 54 10.00 2.27 -9.67
C ILE A 54 8.55 2.66 -9.35
N LYS A 55 7.58 2.08 -10.07
CA LYS A 55 6.16 2.29 -9.76
C LYS A 55 5.82 1.70 -8.39
N LYS A 56 5.11 2.47 -7.59
CA LYS A 56 4.77 2.14 -6.21
C LYS A 56 3.66 1.11 -6.15
N SER A 57 2.73 1.17 -7.09
CA SER A 57 1.70 0.14 -7.28
C SER A 57 2.33 -1.24 -7.49
N GLU A 58 3.25 -1.35 -8.45
CA GLU A 58 3.98 -2.58 -8.75
C GLU A 58 4.77 -3.10 -7.55
N VAL A 59 5.43 -2.21 -6.80
CA VAL A 59 6.15 -2.58 -5.56
C VAL A 59 5.21 -3.09 -4.48
N TYR A 60 4.02 -2.50 -4.35
CA TYR A 60 3.01 -2.91 -3.40
C TYR A 60 2.46 -4.31 -3.73
N ASP A 61 2.21 -4.57 -5.01
CA ASP A 61 1.58 -5.80 -5.50
C ASP A 61 2.56 -6.96 -5.68
N SER A 62 3.85 -6.68 -5.90
CA SER A 62 4.89 -7.69 -6.21
C SER A 62 5.46 -8.44 -5.00
N ASP A 63 4.83 -8.35 -3.82
CA ASP A 63 5.33 -8.89 -2.55
C ASP A 63 6.73 -8.37 -2.15
N PHE A 64 7.25 -7.35 -2.84
CA PHE A 64 8.53 -6.70 -2.52
C PHE A 64 8.51 -6.15 -1.09
N LEU A 65 7.36 -5.61 -0.68
CA LEU A 65 7.14 -5.09 0.66
C LEU A 65 6.93 -6.20 1.71
N LYS A 66 6.74 -7.47 1.31
CA LYS A 66 6.39 -8.61 2.17
C LYS A 66 5.12 -8.41 3.02
N GLY A 67 4.17 -9.33 2.90
CA GLY A 67 2.94 -9.29 3.71
C GLY A 67 1.90 -8.28 3.23
N THR A 68 2.06 -7.77 2.00
CA THR A 68 1.01 -7.07 1.24
C THR A 68 0.18 -8.04 0.39
N VAL A 69 0.66 -9.26 0.17
CA VAL A 69 -0.04 -10.28 -0.61
C VAL A 69 -0.63 -11.39 0.28
N PRO A 70 -1.75 -12.02 -0.14
CA PRO A 70 -2.25 -13.22 0.52
C PRO A 70 -1.20 -14.34 0.50
N ALA A 71 -1.08 -15.06 1.60
CA ALA A 71 -0.21 -16.24 1.64
C ALA A 71 -0.62 -17.24 0.55
N TYR A 72 0.35 -17.70 -0.24
CA TYR A 72 0.11 -18.61 -1.38
C TYR A 72 -0.73 -19.84 -1.00
N LYS A 73 -0.43 -20.44 0.17
CA LYS A 73 -1.18 -21.59 0.68
C LYS A 73 -2.66 -21.25 0.89
N SER A 74 -2.97 -20.13 1.54
CA SER A 74 -4.34 -19.66 1.75
C SER A 74 -5.07 -19.41 0.44
N TYR A 75 -4.38 -18.86 -0.56
CA TYR A 75 -4.94 -18.67 -1.90
C TYR A 75 -5.30 -20.00 -2.59
N ILE A 76 -4.40 -20.98 -2.53
CA ILE A 76 -4.64 -22.32 -3.11
C ILE A 76 -5.77 -23.05 -2.39
N ASP A 77 -5.83 -22.95 -1.07
CA ASP A 77 -6.89 -23.59 -0.27
C ASP A 77 -8.26 -22.97 -0.59
N LEU A 78 -8.34 -21.64 -0.68
CA LEU A 78 -9.56 -20.95 -1.14
C LEU A 78 -9.97 -21.40 -2.55
N LYS A 79 -9.01 -21.45 -3.49
CA LYS A 79 -9.26 -21.90 -4.86
C LYS A 79 -9.83 -23.32 -4.89
N LYS A 80 -9.32 -24.25 -4.08
CA LYS A 80 -9.84 -25.62 -3.98
C LYS A 80 -11.27 -25.65 -3.48
N VAL A 81 -11.59 -24.89 -2.42
CA VAL A 81 -12.95 -24.78 -1.88
C VAL A 81 -13.93 -24.30 -2.95
N LEU A 82 -13.59 -23.20 -3.65
CA LEU A 82 -14.43 -22.63 -4.71
C LEU A 82 -14.66 -23.60 -5.88
N ILE A 83 -13.65 -24.41 -6.24
CA ILE A 83 -13.78 -25.44 -7.27
C ILE A 83 -14.66 -26.60 -6.77
N SER A 84 -14.57 -26.97 -5.49
CA SER A 84 -15.35 -28.05 -4.88
C SER A 84 -16.81 -27.70 -4.57
N MET A 85 -17.16 -26.42 -4.62
CA MET A 85 -18.54 -25.92 -4.45
C MET A 85 -19.44 -26.12 -5.69
N LYS A 86 -18.99 -26.94 -6.65
CA LYS A 86 -19.78 -27.37 -7.82
C LYS A 86 -20.57 -28.63 -7.53
#